data_AF-A0A9D5TB78-F1
#
_entry.id   AF-A0A9D5TB78-F1
#
_cell.length_a   1.000
_cell.length_b   1.000
_cell.length_c   1.000
_cell.angle_alpha   90.00
_cell.angle_beta   90.00
_cell.angle_gamma   90.00
#
_symmetry.space_group_name_H-M   'P 1'
#
loop_
_entity.id
_entity.type
_entity.pdbx_description
1 polymer ?
#
loop_
_entity_poly.entity_id
_entity_poly.type
_entity_poly.pdbx_seq_one_letter_code
_entity_poly.pdbx_strand_id
1 'polypeptide(L)'
;MASLSRLIPPNMTEETRAYIRSLAVKAYTVLGCNGLSRIDFMIDRSTNKVYLNEINTIPGSLSFYLWAPLGVNYSVVLDSMIKLALRRSREEEALEFSFSSDILKNFSSKGTKGTKGTKGTKGSKM
;
A
#
# COMPACT_ATOMS: atom_id res chain seq x y z
N MET A 1 -33.74 -3.78 3.52
CA MET A 1 -32.80 -3.55 2.41
C MET A 1 -33.13 -4.56 1.31
N ALA A 2 -33.41 -4.11 0.09
CA ALA A 2 -33.69 -5.02 -1.02
C ALA A 2 -32.49 -5.95 -1.23
N SER A 3 -32.66 -7.24 -0.95
CA SER A 3 -31.64 -8.24 -1.23
C SER A 3 -31.61 -8.46 -2.74
N LEU A 4 -30.77 -7.72 -3.46
CA LEU A 4 -30.38 -8.13 -4.80
C LEU A 4 -29.81 -9.55 -4.71
N SER A 5 -30.41 -10.49 -5.43
CA SER A 5 -29.92 -11.86 -5.51
C SER A 5 -28.51 -11.84 -6.10
N ARG A 6 -27.51 -12.19 -5.28
CA ARG A 6 -26.13 -12.29 -5.74
C ARG A 6 -25.98 -13.59 -6.50
N LEU A 7 -25.58 -13.49 -7.77
CA LEU A 7 -25.23 -14.66 -8.57
C LEU A 7 -23.75 -14.98 -8.36
N ILE A 8 -23.48 -16.03 -7.58
CA ILE A 8 -22.12 -16.48 -7.26
C ILE A 8 -22.07 -18.00 -7.48
N PRO A 9 -21.33 -18.50 -8.49
CA PRO A 9 -20.52 -17.75 -9.45
C PRO A 9 -21.38 -16.99 -10.49
N PRO A 10 -20.90 -15.87 -11.04
CA PRO A 10 -21.62 -15.18 -12.10
C PRO A 10 -21.66 -16.00 -13.39
N ASN A 11 -22.74 -15.83 -14.16
CA ASN A 11 -22.91 -16.41 -15.48
C ASN A 11 -22.02 -15.69 -16.50
N MET A 12 -20.85 -16.27 -16.79
CA MET A 12 -19.87 -15.81 -17.77
C MET A 12 -18.98 -16.98 -18.19
N THR A 13 -18.31 -16.84 -19.33
CA THR A 13 -17.38 -17.85 -19.82
C THR A 13 -16.16 -17.95 -18.90
N GLU A 14 -15.49 -19.10 -18.91
CA GLU A 14 -14.34 -19.32 -18.03
C GLU A 14 -13.13 -18.49 -18.45
N GLU A 15 -12.98 -18.20 -19.74
CA GLU A 15 -11.97 -17.30 -20.27
C GLU A 15 -12.15 -15.88 -19.73
N THR A 16 -13.40 -15.39 -19.72
CA THR A 16 -13.73 -14.06 -19.17
C THR A 16 -13.45 -14.02 -17.67
N ARG A 17 -13.82 -15.08 -16.94
CA ARG A 17 -13.56 -15.20 -15.50
C ARG A 17 -12.06 -15.20 -15.20
N ALA A 18 -11.27 -15.98 -15.94
CA ALA A 18 -9.82 -16.04 -15.78
C ALA A 18 -9.17 -14.68 -16.08
N TYR A 19 -9.64 -13.99 -17.12
CA TYR A 19 -9.17 -12.65 -17.47
C TYR A 19 -9.49 -11.62 -16.36
N ILE A 20 -10.70 -11.62 -15.81
CA ILE A 20 -11.06 -10.74 -14.70
C ILE A 20 -10.20 -11.02 -13.46
N ARG A 21 -9.95 -12.31 -13.15
CA ARG A 21 -9.08 -12.69 -12.02
C ARG A 21 -7.64 -12.21 -12.22
N SER A 22 -7.09 -12.34 -13.42
CA SER A 22 -5.73 -11.88 -13.71
C SER A 22 -5.62 -10.35 -13.63
N LEU A 23 -6.62 -9.62 -14.13
CA LEU A 23 -6.72 -8.16 -13.99
C LEU A 23 -6.84 -7.73 -12.52
N ALA A 24 -7.65 -8.43 -11.72
CA ALA A 24 -7.80 -8.14 -10.30
C ALA A 24 -6.48 -8.29 -9.55
N VAL A 25 -5.74 -9.38 -9.77
CA VAL A 25 -4.41 -9.59 -9.18
C VAL A 25 -3.43 -8.50 -9.64
N LYS A 26 -3.42 -8.18 -10.94
CA LYS A 26 -2.55 -7.13 -11.49
C LYS A 26 -2.84 -5.77 -10.85
N ALA A 27 -4.10 -5.36 -10.77
CA ALA A 27 -4.49 -4.10 -10.17
C ALA A 27 -4.11 -4.05 -8.67
N TYR A 28 -4.39 -5.13 -7.93
CA TYR A 28 -4.01 -5.26 -6.52
C TYR A 28 -2.52 -5.05 -6.29
N THR A 29 -1.67 -5.69 -7.12
CA THR A 29 -0.21 -5.58 -7.02
C THR A 29 0.29 -4.20 -7.43
N VAL A 30 -0.16 -3.66 -8.56
CA VAL A 30 0.30 -2.36 -9.08
C VAL A 30 -0.07 -1.21 -8.15
N LEU A 31 -1.23 -1.30 -7.47
CA LEU A 31 -1.67 -0.32 -6.49
C LEU A 31 -1.03 -0.50 -5.11
N GLY A 32 -0.14 -1.48 -4.93
CA GLY A 32 0.53 -1.72 -3.65
C GLY A 32 -0.42 -2.11 -2.51
N CYS A 33 -1.54 -2.76 -2.84
CA CYS A 33 -2.52 -3.18 -1.83
C CYS A 33 -1.96 -4.27 -0.92
N ASN A 34 -2.42 -4.28 0.34
CA ASN A 34 -2.03 -5.24 1.37
C ASN A 34 -3.27 -5.78 2.06
N GLY A 35 -3.22 -7.04 2.51
CA GLY A 35 -4.36 -7.69 3.15
C GLY A 35 -5.43 -8.15 2.16
N LEU A 36 -6.58 -7.46 2.14
CA LEU A 36 -7.77 -7.85 1.40
C LEU A 36 -8.41 -6.63 0.74
N SER A 37 -8.87 -6.78 -0.50
CA SER A 37 -9.70 -5.79 -1.18
C SER A 37 -10.74 -6.46 -2.06
N ARG A 38 -11.89 -5.81 -2.28
CA ARG A 38 -12.82 -6.16 -3.34
C ARG A 38 -12.57 -5.26 -4.55
N ILE A 39 -12.41 -5.85 -5.73
CA ILE A 39 -12.26 -5.08 -6.97
C ILE A 39 -13.51 -5.30 -7.79
N ASP A 40 -14.18 -4.21 -8.11
CA ASP A 40 -15.44 -4.23 -8.83
C ASP A 40 -15.17 -3.88 -10.30
N PHE A 41 -15.72 -4.70 -11.19
CA PHE A 41 -15.55 -4.58 -12.63
C PHE A 41 -16.89 -4.30 -13.31
N MET A 42 -16.83 -3.59 -14.43
CA MET A 42 -17.94 -3.45 -15.37
C MET A 42 -17.58 -4.13 -16.68
N ILE A 43 -18.56 -4.79 -17.30
CA ILE A 43 -18.40 -5.42 -18.61
C ILE A 43 -19.37 -4.77 -19.57
N ASP A 44 -18.85 -4.24 -20.68
CA ASP A 44 -19.67 -3.77 -21.77
C ASP A 44 -20.27 -4.97 -22.51
N ARG A 45 -21.61 -5.07 -22.55
CA ARG A 45 -22.32 -6.19 -23.17
C ARG A 45 -22.19 -6.23 -24.69
N SER A 46 -21.91 -5.10 -25.34
CA SER A 46 -21.80 -5.01 -26.80
C SER A 46 -20.42 -5.43 -27.29
N THR A 47 -19.36 -5.07 -26.55
CA THR A 47 -17.97 -5.32 -26.94
C THR A 47 -17.28 -6.41 -26.11
N ASN A 48 -17.92 -6.89 -25.04
CA ASN A 48 -17.33 -7.75 -24.01
C ASN A 48 -16.05 -7.17 -23.36
N LYS A 49 -15.81 -5.86 -23.48
CA LYS A 49 -14.67 -5.20 -22.84
C LYS A 49 -14.91 -5.11 -21.34
N VAL A 50 -13.89 -5.50 -20.57
CA VAL A 50 -13.86 -5.44 -19.11
C VAL A 50 -13.16 -4.14 -18.69
N TYR A 51 -13.80 -3.40 -17.79
CA TYR A 51 -13.28 -2.18 -17.19
C TYR A 51 -13.19 -2.37 -15.68
N LEU A 52 -12.07 -1.99 -15.08
CA LEU A 52 -11.97 -1.86 -13.63
C LEU A 52 -12.73 -0.60 -13.21
N ASN A 53 -13.74 -0.75 -12.37
CA ASN A 53 -14.57 0.37 -11.91
C ASN A 53 -14.01 0.98 -10.62
N GLU A 54 -13.92 0.18 -9.56
CA GLU A 54 -13.41 0.64 -8.28
C GLU A 54 -12.66 -0.46 -7.52
N ILE A 55 -11.80 -0.03 -6.59
CA ILE A 55 -11.16 -0.89 -5.61
C ILE A 55 -11.62 -0.49 -4.21
N ASN A 56 -12.11 -1.46 -3.46
CA ASN A 56 -12.56 -1.33 -2.09
C ASN A 56 -11.55 -2.02 -1.16
N THR A 57 -10.67 -1.27 -0.51
CA THR A 57 -9.65 -1.79 0.42
C THR A 57 -10.23 -2.20 1.78
N ILE A 58 -11.44 -1.73 2.12
CA ILE A 58 -12.20 -2.16 3.30
C ILE A 58 -13.63 -2.50 2.85
N PRO A 59 -13.84 -3.65 2.21
CA PRO A 59 -15.17 -4.02 1.75
C PRO A 59 -16.03 -4.50 2.92
N GLY A 60 -17.34 -4.25 2.83
CA GLY A 60 -18.32 -4.74 3.81
C GLY A 60 -18.22 -6.25 4.03
N SER A 61 -18.23 -6.68 5.30
CA SER A 61 -18.08 -8.07 5.72
C SER A 61 -16.85 -8.79 5.12
N LEU A 62 -15.77 -8.05 4.82
CA LEU A 62 -14.55 -8.56 4.18
C LEU A 62 -14.80 -9.29 2.85
N SER A 63 -15.91 -8.99 2.17
CA SER A 63 -16.39 -9.72 1.00
C SER A 63 -16.49 -11.25 1.20
N PHE A 64 -16.76 -11.71 2.43
CA PHE A 64 -16.85 -13.14 2.77
C PHE A 64 -17.76 -13.95 1.85
N TYR A 65 -18.83 -13.34 1.34
CA TYR A 65 -19.75 -13.99 0.40
C TYR A 65 -19.09 -14.45 -0.91
N LEU A 66 -17.95 -13.90 -1.31
CA LEU A 66 -17.16 -14.37 -2.47
C LEU A 66 -16.25 -15.56 -2.10
N TRP A 67 -15.90 -15.69 -0.82
CA TRP A 67 -15.02 -16.73 -0.28
C TRP A 67 -15.79 -17.99 0.14
N ALA A 68 -17.01 -17.81 0.66
CA ALA A 68 -17.83 -18.90 1.18
C ALA A 68 -18.10 -20.02 0.14
N PRO A 69 -18.43 -19.72 -1.14
CA PRO A 69 -18.63 -20.75 -2.16
C PRO A 69 -17.34 -21.52 -2.52
N LEU A 70 -16.17 -20.97 -2.18
CA LEU A 70 -14.88 -21.63 -2.32
C LEU A 70 -14.49 -22.46 -1.09
N GLY A 71 -15.40 -22.62 -0.12
CA GLY A 71 -15.17 -23.36 1.13
C GLY A 71 -14.34 -22.59 2.17
N VAL A 72 -14.09 -21.30 1.96
CA VAL A 72 -13.30 -20.48 2.89
C VAL A 72 -14.25 -19.79 3.88
N ASN A 73 -14.24 -20.27 5.12
CA ASN A 73 -15.06 -19.73 6.20
C ASN A 73 -14.57 -18.35 6.68
N TYR A 74 -15.47 -17.55 7.26
CA TYR A 74 -15.18 -16.20 7.73
C TYR A 74 -13.97 -16.12 8.67
N SER A 75 -13.89 -17.06 9.63
CA SER A 75 -12.77 -17.12 10.57
C SER A 75 -11.41 -17.33 9.88
N VAL A 76 -11.38 -18.07 8.78
CA VAL A 76 -10.15 -18.30 7.99
C VAL A 76 -9.73 -17.02 7.27
N VAL A 77 -10.68 -16.27 6.72
CA VAL A 77 -10.41 -14.95 6.11
C VAL A 77 -9.85 -13.99 7.14
N LEU A 78 -10.49 -13.91 8.31
CA LEU A 78 -10.09 -13.02 9.40
C LEU A 78 -8.70 -13.37 9.94
N ASP A 79 -8.46 -14.65 10.23
CA ASP A 79 -7.15 -15.14 10.69
C ASP A 79 -6.05 -14.86 9.66
N SER A 80 -6.33 -15.05 8.37
CA SER A 80 -5.41 -14.70 7.29
C SER A 80 -5.08 -13.20 7.28
N MET A 81 -6.08 -12.33 7.42
CA MET A 81 -5.86 -10.88 7.49
C MET A 81 -5.00 -10.46 8.69
N ILE A 82 -5.26 -11.04 9.87
CA ILE A 82 -4.46 -10.79 11.08
C ILE A 82 -3.00 -11.21 10.84
N LYS A 83 -2.78 -12.41 10.29
CA LYS A 83 -1.44 -12.92 9.96
C LYS A 83 -0.71 -12.01 8.96
N LEU A 84 -1.40 -11.55 7.92
CA LEU A 84 -0.85 -10.63 6.92
C LEU A 84 -0.47 -9.27 7.56
N ALA A 85 -1.32 -8.72 8.43
CA ALA A 85 -1.06 -7.48 9.13
C ALA A 85 0.16 -7.59 10.06
N LEU A 86 0.23 -8.65 10.87
CA LEU A 86 1.38 -8.90 11.76
C LEU A 86 2.67 -9.11 10.97
N ARG A 87 2.62 -9.80 9.83
CA ARG A 87 3.78 -9.97 8.95
C ARG A 87 4.26 -8.62 8.43
N ARG A 88 3.35 -7.79 7.92
CA ARG A 88 3.68 -6.46 7.41
C ARG A 88 4.28 -5.55 8.49
N SER A 89 3.73 -5.56 9.72
CA SER A 89 4.28 -4.80 10.84
C SER A 89 5.75 -5.15 11.10
N ARG A 90 6.08 -6.45 11.11
CA ARG A 90 7.47 -6.92 11.28
C ARG A 90 8.38 -6.51 10.13
N GLU A 91 7.88 -6.57 8.90
CA GLU A 91 8.62 -6.13 7.72
C GLU A 91 8.92 -4.62 7.78
N GLU A 92 7.96 -3.81 8.23
CA GLU A 92 8.13 -2.37 8.41
C GLU A 92 9.11 -2.02 9.54
N GLU A 93 9.05 -2.73 10.67
CA GLU A 93 10.01 -2.57 11.79
C GLU A 93 11.44 -2.94 11.41
N ALA A 94 11.62 -3.86 10.46
CA ALA A 94 12.93 -4.26 9.96
C ALA A 94 13.55 -3.26 8.97
N LEU A 95 12.80 -2.24 8.52
CA LEU A 95 13.32 -1.21 7.62
C LEU A 95 14.18 -0.21 8.39
N GLU A 96 15.44 -0.04 7.97
CA GLU A 96 16.31 1.00 8.49
C GLU A 96 16.04 2.32 7.74
N PHE A 97 15.24 3.21 8.35
CA PHE A 97 14.84 4.49 7.73
C PHE A 97 15.92 5.59 7.80
N SER A 98 16.94 5.40 8.64
CA SER A 98 17.96 6.39 8.90
C SER A 98 19.33 5.73 8.87
N PHE A 99 20.13 6.06 7.85
CA PHE A 99 21.54 5.71 7.84
C PHE A 99 22.29 6.66 8.77
N SER A 100 22.73 6.16 9.92
CA SER A 100 23.68 6.90 10.75
C SER A 100 25.04 6.88 10.04
N SER A 101 25.36 7.98 9.34
CA SER A 101 26.61 8.10 8.63
C SER A 101 27.56 9.08 9.31
N ASP A 102 28.77 8.60 9.55
CA ASP A 102 29.85 9.38 10.15
C ASP A 102 30.58 10.27 9.12
N ILE A 103 30.11 10.32 7.87
CA ILE A 103 30.69 11.10 6.78
C ILE A 103 30.92 12.57 7.15
N LEU A 104 30.03 13.15 7.97
CA LEU A 104 30.13 14.55 8.41
C LEU A 104 30.89 14.72 9.74
N LYS A 105 31.20 13.64 10.49
CA LYS A 105 31.90 13.75 11.78
C LYS A 105 33.33 14.30 11.62
N ASN A 106 33.98 14.05 10.48
CA ASN A 106 35.35 14.52 10.19
C ASN A 106 35.39 15.75 9.26
N PHE A 107 34.24 16.27 8.81
CA PHE A 107 34.18 17.40 7.87
C PHE A 107 34.43 18.77 8.54
N SER A 108 34.57 18.85 9.87
CA SER A 108 34.78 20.11 10.58
C SER A 108 36.23 20.64 10.57
N SER A 109 37.18 20.00 9.88
CA SER A 109 38.61 20.32 10.06
C SER A 109 39.24 21.36 9.11
N LYS A 110 38.51 22.03 8.21
CA LYS A 110 39.14 23.05 7.33
C LYS A 110 38.22 24.19 6.85
N GLY A 111 37.53 24.84 7.79
CA GLY A 111 37.02 26.19 7.58
C GLY A 111 38.17 27.20 7.68
N THR A 112 38.43 27.93 6.59
CA THR A 112 39.47 28.94 6.41
C THR A 112 39.56 29.89 7.61
N LYS A 113 40.72 29.95 8.29
CA LYS A 113 41.03 31.01 9.27
C LYS A 113 40.87 32.36 8.57
N GLY A 114 39.76 33.06 8.88
CA GLY A 114 39.51 34.42 8.43
C GLY A 114 40.68 35.33 8.78
N THR A 115 41.25 35.93 7.75
CA THR A 115 42.30 36.94 7.79
C THR A 115 41.88 38.16 8.63
N LYS A 116 42.80 38.62 9.49
CA LYS A 116 42.70 39.81 10.36
C LYS A 116 42.06 41.02 9.67
N GLY A 117 40.99 41.56 10.26
CA GLY A 117 40.41 42.87 9.96
C GLY A 117 40.54 43.83 11.15
N THR A 118 41.47 44.78 11.02
CA THR A 118 41.45 46.19 11.49
C THR A 118 41.05 46.57 12.95
N LYS A 119 42.04 47.23 13.58
CA LYS A 119 42.06 47.96 14.87
C LYS A 119 40.76 48.71 15.22
N GLY A 120 40.17 48.35 16.36
CA GLY A 120 39.24 49.19 17.13
C GLY A 120 39.99 50.06 18.13
N THR A 121 39.66 51.35 18.11
CA THR A 121 40.23 52.47 18.86
C THR A 121 40.04 52.38 20.38
N LYS A 122 41.02 52.96 21.10
CA LYS A 122 41.08 53.13 22.56
C LYS A 122 39.79 53.71 23.15
N GLY A 123 39.22 53.03 24.15
CA GLY A 123 38.31 53.61 25.14
C GLY A 123 39.05 53.78 26.47
N SER A 124 39.19 55.03 26.91
CA SER A 124 39.84 55.46 28.14
C SER A 124 39.04 55.05 29.38
N LYS A 125 39.76 54.78 30.48
CA LYS A 125 39.24 54.68 31.85
C LYS A 125 38.40 55.92 32.22
N MET A 126 37.25 55.68 32.84
CA MET A 126 36.83 56.22 34.15
C MET A 126 35.62 55.44 34.64
#